data_AF-A0A843E9Z4-F1
#
_entry.id   AF-A0A843E9Z4-F1
#
_cell.length_a   1.000
_cell.length_b   1.000
_cell.length_c   1.000
_cell.angle_alpha   90.00
_cell.angle_beta   90.00
_cell.angle_gamma   90.00
#
_symmetry.space_group_name_H-M   'P 1'
#
loop_
_entity.id
_entity.type
_entity.pdbx_description
1 polymer ?
#
loop_
_entity_poly.entity_id
_entity_poly.type
_entity_poly.pdbx_seq_one_letter_code
_entity_poly.pdbx_strand_id
1 'polypeptide(L)'
;LESRMEVIKRRMTYDADPEKYLEGCKDELEELRQKIAKAKDIVSKVELDDKSIMMAAKLSGHFKMEGHRADLALMRAARANAALEGRDHIVKEDFIKVAPMVLSHRIKKKAFENTTFDVNEVRTCLSKF
;
A
#
# COMPACT_ATOMS: atom_id res chain seq x y z
N LEU A 1 6.28 11.56 -19.37
CA LEU A 1 6.81 11.03 -20.66
C LEU A 1 7.90 10.00 -20.41
N GLU A 2 8.83 10.25 -19.49
CA GLU A 2 9.91 9.34 -19.10
C GLU A 2 9.45 7.93 -18.73
N SER A 3 8.48 7.78 -17.82
CA SER A 3 7.98 6.45 -17.42
C SER A 3 7.36 5.66 -18.58
N ARG A 4 6.75 6.35 -19.56
CA ARG A 4 6.20 5.70 -20.76
C ARG A 4 7.31 5.21 -21.67
N MET A 5 8.35 6.02 -21.87
CA MET A 5 9.52 5.62 -22.66
C MET A 5 10.23 4.44 -22.03
N GLU A 6 10.38 4.43 -20.71
CA GLU A 6 11.02 3.33 -19.98
C GLU A 6 10.28 2.00 -20.17
N VAL A 7 8.95 2.00 -20.03
CA VAL A 7 8.15 0.79 -20.28
C VAL A 7 8.35 0.27 -21.71
N ILE A 8 8.36 1.16 -22.70
CA ILE A 8 8.58 0.79 -24.10
C ILE A 8 9.99 0.20 -24.29
N LYS A 9 11.03 0.85 -23.74
CA LYS A 9 12.42 0.36 -23.82
C LYS A 9 12.55 -1.04 -23.22
N ARG A 10 12.07 -1.24 -21.99
CA ARG A 10 12.10 -2.55 -21.32
C ARG A 10 11.41 -3.63 -22.14
N ARG A 11 10.25 -3.30 -22.72
CA ARG A 11 9.53 -4.24 -23.59
C ARG A 11 10.34 -4.61 -24.83
N MET A 12 10.92 -3.62 -25.51
CA MET A 12 11.75 -3.86 -26.68
C MET A 12 13.01 -4.68 -26.35
N THR A 13 13.65 -4.43 -25.20
CA THR A 13 14.80 -5.23 -24.74
C THR A 13 14.40 -6.69 -24.49
N TYR A 14 13.25 -6.91 -23.85
CA TYR A 14 12.72 -8.26 -23.66
C TYR A 14 12.39 -8.95 -24.99
N ASP A 15 11.75 -8.25 -25.93
CA ASP A 15 11.39 -8.84 -27.24
C ASP A 15 12.62 -9.20 -28.10
N ALA A 16 13.76 -8.52 -27.89
CA ALA A 16 15.00 -8.80 -28.61
C ALA A 16 15.75 -10.02 -28.06
N ASP A 17 15.80 -10.19 -26.73
CA ASP A 17 16.46 -11.31 -26.05
C ASP A 17 15.82 -11.53 -24.66
N PRO A 18 14.81 -12.42 -24.57
CA PRO A 18 14.11 -12.68 -23.32
C PRO A 18 15.02 -13.24 -22.22
N GLU A 19 15.94 -14.15 -22.57
CA GLU A 19 16.80 -14.83 -21.59
C GLU A 19 17.77 -13.85 -20.95
N LYS A 20 18.42 -13.01 -21.76
CA LYS A 20 19.33 -11.97 -21.25
C LYS A 20 18.62 -10.90 -20.44
N TYR A 21 17.41 -10.51 -20.83
CA TYR A 21 16.61 -9.57 -20.04
C TYR A 21 16.26 -10.17 -18.66
N LEU A 22 15.82 -11.43 -18.63
CA LEU A 22 15.52 -12.12 -17.38
C LEU A 22 16.75 -12.27 -16.49
N GLU A 23 17.92 -12.60 -17.06
CA GLU A 23 19.20 -12.62 -16.34
C GLU A 23 19.49 -11.27 -15.68
N GLY A 24 19.32 -10.17 -16.41
CA GLY A 24 19.53 -8.81 -15.90
C GLY A 24 18.55 -8.39 -14.78
N CYS A 25 17.39 -9.03 -14.67
CA CYS A 25 16.41 -8.77 -13.61
C CYS A 25 16.56 -9.68 -12.39
N LYS A 26 17.43 -10.69 -12.42
CA LYS A 26 17.49 -11.73 -11.36
C LYS A 26 17.77 -11.15 -9.98
N ASP A 27 18.76 -10.27 -9.87
CA ASP A 27 19.17 -9.73 -8.57
C ASP A 27 18.05 -8.90 -7.93
N GLU A 28 17.43 -7.98 -8.70
CA GLU A 28 16.29 -7.19 -8.21
C GLU A 28 15.08 -8.06 -7.81
N LEU A 29 14.81 -9.12 -8.57
CA LEU A 29 13.73 -10.06 -8.27
C LEU A 29 14.02 -10.90 -7.02
N GLU A 30 15.26 -11.33 -6.83
CA GLU A 30 15.69 -12.10 -5.66
C GLU A 30 15.66 -11.23 -4.39
N GLU A 31 16.09 -9.97 -4.47
CA GLU A 31 15.95 -9.01 -3.38
C GLU A 31 14.48 -8.81 -2.98
N LEU A 32 13.59 -8.62 -3.97
CA LEU A 32 12.16 -8.50 -3.72
C LEU A 32 11.58 -9.79 -3.11
N ARG A 33 11.99 -10.97 -3.61
CA ARG A 33 11.56 -12.27 -3.09
C ARG A 33 11.95 -12.42 -1.62
N GLN A 34 13.18 -12.09 -1.27
CA GLN A 34 13.67 -12.14 0.11
C GLN A 34 12.94 -11.13 1.00
N LYS A 35 12.68 -9.91 0.51
CA LYS A 35 11.90 -8.89 1.22
C LYS A 35 10.49 -9.42 1.56
N ILE A 36 9.81 -10.03 0.59
CA ILE A 36 8.47 -10.62 0.81
C ILE A 36 8.52 -11.82 1.77
N ALA A 37 9.53 -12.69 1.65
CA ALA A 37 9.68 -13.84 2.54
C ALA A 37 9.84 -13.39 4.01
N LYS A 38 10.78 -12.47 4.27
CA LYS A 38 10.99 -11.89 5.61
C LYS A 38 9.72 -11.22 6.15
N ALA A 39 9.01 -10.47 5.30
CA ALA A 39 7.76 -9.83 5.68
C ALA A 39 6.70 -10.83 6.16
N LYS A 40 6.55 -11.96 5.44
CA LYS A 40 5.62 -13.04 5.83
C LYS A 40 5.99 -13.66 7.19
N ASP A 41 7.28 -13.79 7.48
CA ASP A 41 7.75 -14.37 8.75
C ASP A 41 7.51 -13.45 9.96
N ILE A 42 7.55 -12.12 9.75
CA ILE A 42 7.40 -11.15 10.85
C ILE A 42 6.00 -10.54 10.96
N VAL A 43 5.12 -10.67 9.95
CA VAL A 43 3.81 -9.99 9.95
C VAL A 43 2.96 -10.34 11.16
N SER A 44 3.06 -11.56 11.70
CA SER A 44 2.35 -12.00 12.90
C SER A 44 2.92 -11.41 14.20
N LYS A 45 4.16 -10.91 14.16
CA LYS A 45 4.87 -10.25 15.27
C LYS A 45 4.64 -8.75 15.29
N VAL A 46 4.20 -8.15 14.18
CA VAL A 46 3.92 -6.71 14.13
C VAL A 46 2.81 -6.36 15.12
N GLU A 47 3.08 -5.46 16.05
CA GLU A 47 2.15 -5.06 17.11
C GLU A 47 0.93 -4.31 16.55
N LEU A 48 -0.23 -4.53 17.17
CA LEU A 48 -1.48 -3.82 16.87
C LEU A 48 -1.84 -2.95 18.07
N ASP A 49 -1.10 -1.87 18.24
CA ASP A 49 -1.30 -0.94 19.35
C ASP A 49 -2.59 -0.11 19.20
N ASP A 50 -3.05 0.43 20.33
CA ASP A 50 -4.26 1.26 20.38
C ASP A 50 -4.14 2.48 19.46
N LYS A 51 -2.92 3.03 19.30
CA LYS A 51 -2.67 4.17 18.41
C LYS A 51 -2.98 3.81 16.96
N SER A 52 -2.56 2.64 16.48
CA SER A 52 -2.86 2.17 15.11
C SER A 52 -4.35 1.90 14.92
N ILE A 53 -5.00 1.29 15.91
CA ILE A 53 -6.45 1.04 15.89
C ILE A 53 -7.21 2.38 15.80
N MET A 54 -6.79 3.38 16.58
CA MET A 54 -7.36 4.73 16.53
C MET A 54 -7.17 5.38 15.16
N MET A 55 -6.01 5.23 14.50
CA MET A 55 -5.80 5.74 13.15
C MET A 55 -6.75 5.09 12.13
N ALA A 56 -6.92 3.77 12.19
CA ALA A 56 -7.85 3.05 11.31
C ALA A 56 -9.29 3.54 11.48
N ALA A 57 -9.77 3.61 12.73
CA ALA A 57 -11.10 4.10 13.07
C ALA A 57 -11.30 5.57 12.64
N LYS A 58 -10.27 6.40 12.83
CA LYS A 58 -10.30 7.81 12.42
C LYS A 58 -10.47 7.95 10.91
N LEU A 59 -9.74 7.16 10.12
CA LEU A 59 -9.86 7.16 8.67
C LEU A 59 -11.23 6.67 8.22
N SER A 60 -11.69 5.52 8.69
CA SER A 60 -13.01 4.99 8.32
C SER A 60 -14.13 5.95 8.67
N GLY A 61 -14.06 6.59 9.85
CA GLY A 61 -15.02 7.61 10.26
C GLY A 61 -14.98 8.85 9.38
N HIS A 62 -13.77 9.34 9.04
CA HIS A 62 -13.58 10.50 8.16
C HIS A 62 -14.18 10.25 6.77
N PHE A 63 -13.92 9.09 6.18
CA PHE A 63 -14.45 8.70 4.86
C PHE A 63 -15.87 8.12 4.92
N LYS A 64 -16.55 8.16 6.07
CA LYS A 64 -17.94 7.69 6.28
C LYS A 64 -18.16 6.24 5.83
N MET A 65 -17.21 5.37 6.16
CA MET A 65 -17.31 3.94 5.88
C MET A 65 -18.38 3.29 6.75
N GLU A 66 -19.18 2.41 6.14
CA GLU A 66 -20.22 1.66 6.85
C GLU A 66 -19.65 0.37 7.46
N GLY A 67 -19.81 0.23 8.78
CA GLY A 67 -19.34 -0.92 9.55
C GLY A 67 -17.82 -1.04 9.66
N HIS A 68 -17.34 -2.11 10.30
CA HIS A 68 -15.93 -2.25 10.69
C HIS A 68 -15.03 -2.94 9.65
N ARG A 69 -15.56 -3.25 8.46
CA ARG A 69 -14.77 -3.95 7.43
C ARG A 69 -13.65 -3.08 6.86
N ALA A 70 -13.86 -1.76 6.79
CA ALA A 70 -12.82 -0.82 6.38
C ALA A 70 -11.70 -0.74 7.42
N ASP A 71 -12.04 -0.67 8.71
CA ASP A 71 -11.08 -0.64 9.83
C ASP A 71 -10.16 -1.86 9.81
N LEU A 72 -10.75 -3.06 9.75
CA LEU A 72 -10.00 -4.32 9.73
C LEU A 72 -9.11 -4.44 8.48
N ALA A 73 -9.59 -3.99 7.32
CA ALA A 73 -8.82 -4.01 6.09
C ALA A 73 -7.64 -3.02 6.16
N LEU A 74 -7.85 -1.81 6.69
CA LEU A 74 -6.78 -0.82 6.92
C LEU A 74 -5.72 -1.37 7.86
N MET A 75 -6.13 -1.94 9.00
CA MET A 75 -5.19 -2.53 9.97
C MET A 75 -4.37 -3.67 9.36
N ARG A 76 -5.01 -4.60 8.65
CA ARG A 76 -4.30 -5.71 8.01
C ARG A 76 -3.31 -5.24 6.94
N ALA A 77 -3.72 -4.26 6.13
CA ALA A 77 -2.86 -3.71 5.10
C ALA A 77 -1.69 -2.91 5.69
N ALA A 78 -1.93 -2.07 6.71
CA ALA A 78 -0.88 -1.31 7.39
C ALA A 78 0.12 -2.24 8.09
N ARG A 79 -0.36 -3.29 8.75
CA ARG A 79 0.48 -4.35 9.35
C ARG A 79 1.35 -5.05 8.31
N ALA A 80 0.77 -5.40 7.17
CA ALA A 80 1.51 -6.01 6.07
C ALA A 80 2.56 -5.06 5.48
N ASN A 81 2.25 -3.76 5.35
CA ASN A 81 3.20 -2.77 4.87
C ASN A 81 4.35 -2.55 5.88
N ALA A 82 4.06 -2.46 7.18
CA ALA A 82 5.07 -2.38 8.22
C ALA A 82 6.05 -3.57 8.17
N ALA A 83 5.50 -4.79 8.07
CA ALA A 83 6.28 -6.01 7.90
C ALA A 83 7.09 -6.00 6.59
N LEU A 84 6.52 -5.52 5.49
CA LEU A 84 7.21 -5.39 4.22
C LEU A 84 8.40 -4.42 4.31
N GLU A 85 8.27 -3.35 5.09
CA GLU A 85 9.38 -2.43 5.40
C GLU A 85 10.31 -2.92 6.52
N GLY A 86 10.14 -4.16 6.99
CA GLY A 86 11.02 -4.79 7.97
C GLY A 86 10.83 -4.30 9.41
N ARG A 87 9.71 -3.66 9.72
CA ARG A 87 9.36 -3.17 11.08
C ARG A 87 8.42 -4.12 11.79
N ASP A 88 8.46 -4.08 13.12
CA ASP A 88 7.60 -4.78 14.07
C ASP A 88 6.48 -3.90 14.68
N HIS A 89 6.40 -2.64 14.26
CA HIS A 89 5.39 -1.69 14.69
C HIS A 89 4.87 -0.91 13.48
N ILE A 90 3.59 -0.53 13.54
CA ILE A 90 2.93 0.25 12.50
C ILE A 90 3.22 1.74 12.71
N VAL A 91 3.46 2.47 11.62
CA VAL A 91 3.57 3.93 11.63
C VAL A 91 2.49 4.56 10.75
N LYS A 92 2.31 5.87 10.89
CA LYS A 92 1.34 6.66 10.11
C LYS A 92 1.52 6.48 8.59
N GLU A 93 2.76 6.39 8.13
CA GLU A 93 3.12 6.24 6.71
C GLU A 93 2.57 4.94 6.12
N ASP A 94 2.41 3.88 6.93
CA ASP A 94 1.79 2.63 6.50
C ASP A 94 0.33 2.87 6.09
N PHE A 95 -0.43 3.60 6.93
CA PHE A 95 -1.80 3.97 6.62
C PHE A 95 -1.90 4.88 5.39
N ILE A 96 -1.00 5.85 5.25
CA ILE A 96 -0.96 6.74 4.07
C ILE A 96 -0.74 5.93 2.79
N LYS A 97 0.16 4.94 2.81
CA LYS A 97 0.45 4.07 1.67
C LYS A 97 -0.73 3.18 1.30
N VAL A 98 -1.42 2.59 2.29
CA VAL A 98 -2.45 1.55 2.02
C VAL A 98 -3.87 2.08 1.89
N ALA A 99 -4.19 3.24 2.47
CA ALA A 99 -5.53 3.82 2.45
C ALA A 99 -6.13 3.96 1.04
N PRO A 100 -5.39 4.40 0.00
CA PRO A 100 -5.95 4.48 -1.35
C PRO A 100 -6.43 3.12 -1.88
N MET A 101 -5.69 2.05 -1.58
CA MET A 101 -6.05 0.70 -2.02
C MET A 101 -7.27 0.15 -1.25
N VAL A 102 -7.40 0.51 0.04
CA VAL A 102 -8.47 0.00 0.91
C VAL A 102 -9.77 0.79 0.79
N LEU A 103 -9.70 2.11 0.62
CA LEU A 103 -10.85 3.01 0.78
C LEU A 103 -11.43 3.52 -0.53
N SER A 104 -10.63 3.72 -1.58
CA SER A 104 -11.08 4.36 -2.82
C SER A 104 -12.31 3.72 -3.45
N HIS A 105 -12.39 2.39 -3.43
CA HIS A 105 -13.49 1.61 -3.98
C HIS A 105 -14.71 1.52 -3.05
N ARG A 106 -14.62 2.04 -1.82
CA ARG A 106 -15.68 1.99 -0.81
C ARG A 106 -16.41 3.31 -0.63
N ILE A 107 -15.84 4.40 -1.13
CA ILE A 107 -16.46 5.72 -1.09
C ILE A 107 -17.68 5.71 -2.01
N LYS A 108 -18.86 5.96 -1.44
CA LYS A 108 -20.10 6.12 -2.20
C LYS A 108 -19.97 7.38 -3.07
N LYS A 109 -19.92 7.20 -4.38
CA LYS A 109 -19.99 8.31 -5.33
C LYS A 109 -21.45 8.72 -5.50
N LYS A 110 -21.75 10.01 -5.46
CA LYS A 110 -23.06 10.48 -5.91
C LYS A 110 -23.13 10.42 -7.43
N ALA A 111 -24.34 10.35 -7.97
CA ALA A 111 -24.55 10.45 -9.40
C ALA A 111 -23.89 11.75 -9.92
N PHE A 112 -23.08 11.64 -10.97
CA PHE A 112 -22.36 12.74 -11.61
C PHE A 112 -21.17 13.35 -10.84
N GLU A 113 -20.75 12.78 -9.70
CA GLU A 113 -19.51 13.18 -9.02
C GLU A 113 -18.30 12.38 -9.52
N ASN A 114 -17.33 13.07 -10.13
CA ASN A 114 -15.99 12.54 -10.39
C ASN A 114 -15.14 12.64 -9.12
N THR A 115 -15.51 11.93 -8.05
CA THR A 115 -14.70 11.88 -6.83
C THR A 115 -13.48 11.01 -7.07
N THR A 116 -12.30 11.62 -7.10
CA THR A 116 -11.00 10.94 -7.02
C THR A 116 -10.58 10.84 -5.56
N PHE A 117 -9.97 9.71 -5.19
CA PHE A 117 -9.43 9.54 -3.84
C PHE A 117 -8.18 10.40 -3.67
N ASP A 118 -8.20 11.38 -2.76
CA ASP A 118 -7.06 12.23 -2.47
C ASP A 118 -6.23 11.69 -1.30
N VAL A 119 -4.99 11.30 -1.60
CA VAL A 119 -4.03 10.84 -0.58
C VAL A 119 -3.67 11.95 0.41
N ASN A 120 -3.74 13.23 0.00
CA ASN A 120 -3.48 14.35 0.90
C ASN A 120 -4.57 14.51 1.97
N GLU A 121 -5.80 14.11 1.67
CA GLU A 121 -6.88 14.06 2.65
C GLU A 121 -6.56 13.05 3.76
N VAL A 122 -6.00 11.88 3.39
CA VAL A 122 -5.50 10.88 4.36
C VAL A 122 -4.40 11.48 5.25
N ARG A 123 -3.42 12.17 4.66
CA ARG A 123 -2.34 12.83 5.41
C ARG A 123 -2.89 13.87 6.38
N THR A 124 -3.85 14.67 5.93
CA THR A 124 -4.49 15.70 6.74
C THR A 124 -5.26 15.08 7.90
N CYS A 125 -6.00 14.01 7.64
CA CYS A 125 -6.76 13.26 8.65
C CYS A 125 -5.86 12.70 9.75
N LEU A 126 -4.66 12.24 9.40
CA LEU A 126 -3.68 11.65 10.31
C LEU A 126 -2.64 12.65 10.85
N SER A 127 -2.75 13.94 10.54
CA SER A 127 -1.74 14.96 10.91
C SER A 127 -1.45 15.05 12.41
N LYS A 128 -2.41 14.65 13.26
CA LYS A 128 -2.32 14.68 14.73
C LYS A 128 -1.69 13.42 15.36
N PHE A 129 -1.25 12.46 14.54
CA PHE A 129 -0.61 11.21 14.98
C PHE A 129 0.87 11.16 14.63
#